data_AF-A0A838KAW8-F1
#
_entry.id   AF-A0A838KAW8-F1
#
_cell.length_a   1.000
_cell.length_b   1.000
_cell.length_c   1.000
_cell.angle_alpha   90.00
_cell.angle_beta   90.00
_cell.angle_gamma   90.00
#
_symmetry.space_group_name_H-M   'P 1'
#
loop_
_entity.id
_entity.type
_entity.pdbx_description
1 polymer ?
#
loop_
_entity_poly.entity_id
_entity_poly.type
_entity_poly.pdbx_seq_one_letter_code
_entity_poly.pdbx_strand_id
1 'polypeptide(L)'
;MPRMLFEYDPPERFVAGTVGEPGQRTFFLQAVGDGRTTSVALEKQQVAVLAERVDALLDEVVRRSAGSAPVPAVTPADATDSAPLEAPIEEEFRVGTMALAWDADDEVVVIEAQAVTEE
;
A
#
# COMPACT_ATOMS: atom_id res chain seq x y z
N MET A 1 -17.93 11.54 -13.54
CA MET A 1 -17.38 10.20 -13.80
C MET A 1 -17.91 9.25 -12.74
N PRO A 2 -18.29 8.00 -13.06
CA PRO A 2 -18.60 7.02 -12.03
C PRO A 2 -17.36 6.78 -11.15
N ARG A 3 -17.55 6.65 -9.83
CA ARG A 3 -16.46 6.33 -8.91
C ARG A 3 -16.08 4.87 -9.10
N MET A 4 -14.86 4.62 -9.57
CA MET A 4 -14.29 3.28 -9.67
C MET A 4 -13.71 2.91 -8.30
N LEU A 5 -13.99 1.69 -7.83
CA LEU A 5 -13.49 1.14 -6.57
C LEU A 5 -12.78 -0.17 -6.88
N PHE A 6 -11.54 -0.29 -6.40
CA PHE A 6 -10.76 -1.52 -6.45
C PHE A 6 -10.51 -1.96 -5.01
N GLU A 7 -11.08 -3.09 -4.60
CA GLU A 7 -11.08 -3.54 -3.20
C GLU A 7 -10.48 -4.94 -3.07
N TYR A 8 -9.40 -5.07 -2.30
CA TYR A 8 -8.72 -6.33 -2.04
C TYR A 8 -8.74 -6.58 -0.52
N ASP A 9 -9.29 -7.72 -0.09
CA ASP A 9 -9.50 -8.02 1.33
C ASP A 9 -9.32 -9.52 1.65
N PRO A 10 -8.12 -9.94 2.09
CA PRO A 10 -6.83 -9.29 1.88
C PRO A 10 -6.30 -9.52 0.45
N PRO A 11 -5.42 -8.67 -0.08
CA PRO A 11 -4.70 -8.97 -1.31
C PRO A 11 -3.75 -10.17 -1.11
N GLU A 12 -3.53 -10.94 -2.17
CA GLU A 12 -2.46 -11.95 -2.24
C GLU A 12 -1.08 -11.29 -2.22
N ARG A 13 -0.97 -10.08 -2.79
CA ARG A 13 0.27 -9.28 -2.81
C ARG A 13 -0.04 -7.79 -2.82
N PHE A 14 0.64 -7.01 -1.99
CA PHE A 14 0.59 -5.55 -1.99
C PHE A 14 1.99 -4.95 -1.89
N VAL A 15 2.44 -4.25 -2.92
CA VAL A 15 3.83 -3.75 -3.01
C VAL A 15 3.92 -2.32 -3.56
N ALA A 16 4.93 -1.59 -3.11
CA ALA A 16 5.37 -0.36 -3.74
C ALA A 16 6.55 -0.67 -4.67
N GLY A 17 6.44 -0.30 -5.95
CA GLY A 17 7.46 -0.54 -6.95
C GLY A 17 7.74 0.68 -7.81
N THR A 18 8.73 0.58 -8.69
CA THR A 18 9.09 1.66 -9.61
C THR A 18 9.62 1.13 -10.93
N VAL A 19 9.36 1.88 -12.01
CA VAL A 19 9.81 1.58 -13.37
C VAL A 19 10.56 2.79 -13.92
N GLY A 20 11.62 2.53 -14.68
CA GLY A 20 12.42 3.56 -15.35
C GLY A 20 13.80 3.78 -14.76
N GLU A 21 14.60 4.59 -15.46
CA GLU A 21 15.98 4.90 -15.10
C GLU A 21 16.06 5.80 -13.86
N PRO A 22 17.15 5.71 -13.06
CA PRO A 22 17.38 6.66 -11.97
C PRO A 22 17.21 8.11 -12.41
N GLY A 23 16.34 8.87 -11.73
CA GLY A 23 16.00 10.26 -12.06
C GLY A 23 14.76 10.43 -12.95
N GLN A 24 14.27 9.35 -13.59
CA GLN A 24 13.06 9.34 -14.43
C GLN A 24 12.12 8.18 -14.04
N ARG A 25 12.10 7.86 -12.75
CA ARG A 25 11.33 6.76 -12.18
C ARG A 25 9.88 7.15 -11.97
N THR A 26 8.95 6.33 -12.45
CA THR A 26 7.54 6.36 -12.05
C THR A 26 7.36 5.35 -10.91
N PHE A 27 6.64 5.73 -9.87
CA PHE A 27 6.34 4.87 -8.72
C PHE A 27 4.90 4.37 -8.82
N PHE A 28 4.68 3.15 -8.33
CA PHE A 28 3.39 2.50 -8.31
C PHE A 28 3.14 1.81 -6.97
N LEU A 29 1.88 1.81 -6.53
CA LEU A 29 1.38 0.78 -5.62
C LEU A 29 0.66 -0.26 -6.48
N GLN A 30 0.93 -1.53 -6.21
CA GLN A 30 0.29 -2.65 -6.91
C GLN A 30 -0.34 -3.61 -5.92
N ALA A 31 -1.62 -3.91 -6.14
CA ALA A 31 -2.38 -4.93 -5.42
C ALA A 31 -2.74 -6.06 -6.37
N VAL A 32 -2.53 -7.30 -5.93
CA VAL A 32 -2.84 -8.53 -6.68
C VAL A 32 -3.71 -9.43 -5.81
N GLY A 33 -4.69 -10.08 -6.41
CA GLY A 33 -5.53 -11.10 -5.76
C GLY A 33 -6.68 -11.51 -6.68
N ASP A 34 -7.24 -12.70 -6.52
CA ASP A 34 -8.39 -13.20 -7.32
C ASP A 34 -8.15 -13.13 -8.84
N GLY A 35 -6.90 -13.31 -9.29
CA GLY A 35 -6.52 -13.24 -10.70
C GLY A 35 -6.60 -11.84 -11.33
N ARG A 36 -6.69 -10.78 -10.53
CA ARG A 36 -6.67 -9.37 -10.95
C ARG A 36 -5.49 -8.63 -10.32
N THR A 37 -4.96 -7.69 -11.08
CA THR A 37 -3.84 -6.84 -10.68
C THR A 37 -4.24 -5.39 -10.93
N THR A 38 -4.13 -4.54 -9.91
CA THR A 38 -4.42 -3.10 -9.98
C THR A 38 -3.15 -2.33 -9.67
N SER A 39 -2.73 -1.43 -10.57
CA SER A 39 -1.60 -0.54 -10.34
C SER A 39 -2.04 0.93 -10.35
N VAL A 40 -1.61 1.68 -9.35
CA VAL A 40 -1.89 3.13 -9.24
C VAL A 40 -0.58 3.89 -9.15
N ALA A 41 -0.47 4.97 -9.91
CA ALA A 41 0.74 5.80 -9.90
C ALA A 41 0.72 6.77 -8.72
N LEU A 42 1.88 7.03 -8.14
CA LEU A 42 2.05 7.99 -7.05
C LEU A 42 3.43 8.63 -7.08
N GLU A 43 3.59 9.70 -6.32
CA GLU A 43 4.86 10.38 -6.16
C GLU A 43 5.77 9.63 -5.20
N LYS A 44 7.10 9.73 -5.40
CA LYS A 44 8.10 9.12 -4.50
C LYS A 44 7.88 9.52 -3.04
N GLN A 45 7.53 10.79 -2.81
CA GLN A 45 7.28 11.31 -1.46
C GLN A 45 6.06 10.65 -0.82
N GLN A 46 5.01 10.34 -1.59
CA GLN A 46 3.84 9.63 -1.07
C GLN A 46 4.20 8.21 -0.63
N VAL A 47 5.05 7.49 -1.37
CA VAL A 47 5.55 6.16 -0.95
C VAL A 47 6.30 6.25 0.39
N ALA A 48 7.18 7.25 0.54
CA ALA A 48 7.94 7.44 1.79
C ALA A 48 7.01 7.75 2.97
N VAL A 49 6.05 8.66 2.78
CA VAL A 49 5.05 9.02 3.81
C VAL A 49 4.16 7.84 4.16
N LEU A 50 3.80 6.99 3.18
CA LEU A 50 3.04 5.77 3.43
C LEU A 50 3.80 4.83 4.37
N ALA A 51 5.07 4.54 4.06
CA ALA A 51 5.91 3.69 4.90
C ALA A 51 6.02 4.23 6.34
N GLU A 52 6.35 5.51 6.49
CA GLU A 52 6.44 6.16 7.82
C GLU A 52 5.11 6.09 8.59
N ARG A 53 3.97 6.24 7.90
CA ARG A 53 2.65 6.18 8.53
C ARG A 53 2.22 4.77 8.91
N VAL A 54 2.59 3.75 8.12
CA VAL A 54 2.37 2.34 8.49
C VAL A 54 3.13 2.03 9.78
N ASP A 55 4.43 2.38 9.84
CA ASP A 55 5.25 2.15 11.04
C ASP A 55 4.65 2.83 12.27
N ALA A 56 4.31 4.12 12.16
CA ALA A 56 3.72 4.88 13.26
C ALA A 56 2.36 4.32 13.72
N LEU A 57 1.54 3.83 12.78
CA LEU A 57 0.26 3.19 13.10
C LEU A 57 0.47 1.90 13.87
N LEU A 58 1.38 1.03 13.42
CA LEU A 58 1.69 -0.25 14.06
C LEU A 58 2.26 -0.03 15.48
N ASP A 59 3.15 0.95 15.66
CA ASP A 59 3.67 1.34 16.97
C ASP A 59 2.57 1.81 17.94
N GLU A 60 1.60 2.58 17.42
CA GLU A 60 0.42 3.00 18.20
C GLU A 60 -0.41 1.79 18.64
N VAL A 61 -0.68 0.85 17.73
CA VAL A 61 -1.47 -0.35 17.97
C VAL A 61 -0.82 -1.22 19.04
N VAL A 62 0.49 -1.46 18.95
CA VAL A 62 1.26 -2.20 19.97
C VAL A 62 1.17 -1.51 21.32
N ARG A 63 1.34 -0.18 21.36
CA ARG A 63 1.29 0.59 22.61
C ARG A 63 -0.08 0.54 23.27
N ARG A 64 -1.16 0.70 22.50
CA ARG A 64 -2.55 0.68 23.03
C ARG A 64 -3.00 -0.70 23.46
N SER A 65 -2.56 -1.74 22.76
CA SER A 65 -2.86 -3.13 23.09
C SER A 65 -1.99 -3.69 24.23
N ALA A 66 -1.10 -2.87 24.80
CA ALA A 66 -0.08 -3.31 25.77
C ALA A 66 0.74 -4.52 25.27
N GLY A 67 1.02 -4.56 23.96
CA GLY A 67 1.77 -5.62 23.31
C GLY A 67 0.97 -6.90 23.00
N SER A 68 -0.36 -6.87 23.10
CA SER A 68 -1.20 -8.03 22.74
C SER A 68 -1.62 -8.09 21.28
N ALA A 69 -1.52 -6.98 20.53
CA ALA A 69 -1.80 -6.98 19.09
C ALA A 69 -0.77 -7.86 18.34
N PRO A 70 -1.16 -8.53 17.24
CA PRO A 70 -0.32 -9.47 16.49
C PRO A 70 0.65 -8.75 15.55
N VAL A 71 1.29 -7.67 16.03
CA VAL A 71 2.30 -6.93 15.27
C VAL A 71 3.67 -7.48 15.63
N PRO A 72 4.42 -8.05 14.67
CA PRO A 72 5.76 -8.55 14.92
C PRO A 72 6.71 -7.42 15.37
N ALA A 73 7.53 -7.68 16.40
CA ALA A 73 8.56 -6.73 16.84
C ALA A 73 9.69 -6.53 15.80
N VAL A 74 9.84 -7.49 14.87
CA VAL A 74 10.79 -7.45 13.77
C VAL A 74 10.12 -8.01 12.52
N THR A 75 10.45 -7.45 11.35
CA THR A 75 9.96 -7.97 10.07
C THR A 75 10.42 -9.42 9.88
N PRO A 76 9.49 -10.37 9.64
CA PRO A 76 9.85 -11.75 9.32
C PRO A 76 10.72 -11.82 8.06
N ALA A 77 11.68 -12.76 8.02
CA ALA A 77 12.61 -12.87 6.89
C ALA A 77 11.91 -13.22 5.56
N ASP A 78 10.81 -13.96 5.65
CA ASP A 78 9.93 -14.35 4.55
C ASP A 78 8.92 -13.25 4.14
N ALA A 79 8.75 -12.20 4.94
CA ALA A 79 7.90 -11.06 4.62
C ALA A 79 8.58 -10.04 3.68
N THR A 80 9.88 -10.21 3.38
CA THR A 80 10.58 -9.31 2.46
C THR A 80 10.26 -9.69 1.01
N ASP A 81 9.44 -8.88 0.35
CA ASP A 81 9.19 -8.97 -1.09
C ASP A 81 10.11 -8.02 -1.86
N SER A 82 11.00 -8.59 -2.68
CA SER A 82 11.86 -7.85 -3.63
C SER A 82 11.60 -8.24 -5.09
N ALA A 83 10.51 -8.98 -5.35
CA ALA A 83 10.12 -9.32 -6.71
C ALA A 83 9.64 -8.07 -7.47
N PRO A 84 9.82 -8.03 -8.80
CA PRO A 84 9.34 -6.89 -9.59
C PRO A 84 7.81 -6.73 -9.52
N LEU A 85 7.34 -5.57 -9.99
CA LEU A 85 5.91 -5.39 -10.29
C LEU A 85 5.48 -6.41 -11.36
N GLU A 86 4.25 -6.90 -11.23
CA GLU A 86 3.63 -7.75 -12.24
C GLU A 86 3.38 -6.96 -13.52
N ALA A 87 3.66 -7.59 -14.66
CA ALA A 87 3.48 -7.03 -15.98
C ALA A 87 2.21 -7.61 -16.65
N PRO A 88 1.45 -6.81 -17.43
CA PRO A 88 1.70 -5.40 -17.75
C PRO A 88 1.37 -4.46 -16.59
N ILE A 89 2.11 -3.35 -16.49
CA ILE A 89 1.86 -2.30 -15.49
C ILE A 89 1.01 -1.23 -16.16
N GLU A 90 -0.29 -1.27 -15.89
CA GLU A 90 -1.27 -0.32 -16.40
C GLU A 90 -1.69 0.63 -15.28
N GLU A 91 -1.53 1.94 -15.50
CA GLU A 91 -1.92 2.96 -14.52
C GLU A 91 -3.45 3.16 -14.55
N GLU A 92 -4.12 2.79 -13.47
CA GLU A 92 -5.56 3.05 -13.33
C GLU A 92 -5.85 4.53 -13.03
N PHE A 93 -5.06 5.11 -12.11
CA PHE A 93 -5.12 6.53 -11.77
C PHE A 93 -3.86 6.97 -11.00
N ARG A 94 -3.72 8.29 -10.87
CA ARG A 94 -2.71 8.93 -10.01
C ARG A 94 -3.28 9.23 -8.63
N VAL A 95 -2.62 8.72 -7.59
CA VAL A 95 -3.01 8.89 -6.19
C VAL A 95 -2.79 10.35 -5.75
N GLY A 96 -3.85 10.98 -5.23
CA GLY A 96 -3.79 12.28 -4.59
C GLY A 96 -3.68 12.15 -3.07
N THR A 97 -4.64 11.44 -2.47
CA THR A 97 -4.75 11.30 -1.02
C THR A 97 -4.68 9.82 -0.63
N MET A 98 -4.00 9.52 0.48
CA MET A 98 -4.02 8.20 1.09
C MET A 98 -4.46 8.29 2.55
N ALA A 99 -5.27 7.32 2.98
CA ALA A 99 -5.65 7.13 4.36
C ALA A 99 -5.18 5.75 4.85
N LEU A 100 -4.92 5.67 6.15
CA LEU A 100 -4.51 4.45 6.84
C LEU A 100 -5.34 4.28 8.09
N ALA A 101 -5.76 3.05 8.34
CA ALA A 101 -6.46 2.67 9.56
C ALA A 101 -6.00 1.28 10.03
N TRP A 102 -6.17 1.01 11.32
CA TRP A 102 -6.06 -0.32 11.87
C TRP A 102 -7.47 -0.89 12.04
N ASP A 103 -7.73 -2.04 11.44
CA ASP A 103 -8.92 -2.83 11.73
C ASP A 103 -8.61 -3.76 12.92
N ALA A 104 -9.36 -3.61 14.00
CA ALA A 104 -9.15 -4.39 15.22
C ALA A 104 -9.87 -5.74 15.19
N ASP A 105 -10.90 -5.91 14.35
CA ASP A 105 -11.64 -7.15 14.23
C ASP A 105 -10.85 -8.16 13.41
N ASP A 106 -10.26 -7.71 12.29
CA ASP A 106 -9.46 -8.55 11.39
C ASP A 106 -7.94 -8.45 11.65
N GLU A 107 -7.51 -7.56 12.55
CA GLU A 107 -6.12 -7.33 12.93
C GLU A 107 -5.20 -6.97 11.75
N VAL A 108 -5.69 -6.13 10.84
CA VAL A 108 -5.02 -5.71 9.61
C VAL A 108 -4.87 -4.20 9.49
N VAL A 109 -3.91 -3.76 8.68
CA VAL A 109 -3.81 -2.36 8.23
C VAL A 109 -4.64 -2.18 6.98
N VAL A 110 -5.59 -1.24 7.03
CA VAL A 110 -6.39 -0.81 5.88
C VAL A 110 -5.70 0.40 5.24
N ILE A 111 -5.46 0.33 3.93
CA ILE A 111 -4.87 1.41 3.15
C ILE A 111 -5.88 1.82 2.08
N GLU A 112 -6.29 3.09 2.11
CA GLU A 112 -7.17 3.66 1.09
C GLU A 112 -6.38 4.64 0.23
N ALA A 113 -6.42 4.48 -1.10
CA ALA A 113 -5.82 5.40 -2.05
C ALA A 113 -6.90 6.06 -2.90
N GLN A 114 -6.92 7.39 -2.94
CA GLN A 114 -7.89 8.18 -3.69
C GLN A 114 -7.20 8.92 -4.82
N ALA A 115 -7.82 8.89 -6.01
CA ALA A 115 -7.33 9.62 -7.17
C ALA A 115 -7.25 11.13 -6.90
N VAL A 116 -6.30 11.80 -7.55
CA VAL A 116 -6.29 13.27 -7.63
C VAL A 116 -7.62 13.74 -8.23
N THR A 117 -8.29 14.65 -7.54
CA THR A 117 -9.41 15.41 -8.12
C THR A 117 -8.83 16.59 -8.88
N GLU A 118 -9.04 16.64 -10.19
CA GLU A 118 -8.85 17.88 -10.95
C GLU A 118 -9.93 18.89 -10.50
N GLU A 119 -9.51 20.07 -10.04
CA GLU A 119 -10.42 21.21 -9.79
C GLU A 119 -10.90 21.85 -11.09
#